data_AF-A0A1E5A4P1-F1
#
_entry.id   AF-A0A1E5A4P1-F1
#
_cell.length_a   1.000
_cell.length_b   1.000
_cell.length_c   1.000
_cell.angle_alpha   90.00
_cell.angle_beta   90.00
_cell.angle_gamma   90.00
#
_symmetry.space_group_name_H-M   'P 1'
#
loop_
_entity.id
_entity.type
_entity.pdbx_description
1 polymer ?
#
loop_
_entity_poly.entity_id
_entity_poly.type
_entity_poly.pdbx_seq_one_letter_code
_entity_poly.pdbx_strand_id
1 'polypeptide(L)' 'MTRWDIPYTNNQAENDLRMFKVQQKISGCFRSFSGAEIFCRNRSYISTCRKQGLSATDAIRMALVGQIPTLTIEQSAE' A
#
# COMPACT_ATOMS: atom_id res chain seq x y z
N MET A 1 15.39 14.43 12.75
CA MET A 1 14.18 14.44 13.61
C MET A 1 14.41 15.49 14.71
N THR A 2 14.36 16.79 14.35
CA THR A 2 14.86 17.90 15.20
C THR A 2 13.98 19.16 15.15
N ARG A 3 12.85 19.16 14.42
CA ARG A 3 11.90 20.28 14.38
C ARG A 3 10.73 20.01 15.32
N TRP A 4 10.54 20.92 16.27
CA TRP A 4 9.51 20.86 17.33
C TRP A 4 8.14 21.38 16.85
N ASP A 5 8.14 22.00 15.68
CA ASP A 5 7.05 22.69 15.01
C ASP A 5 6.24 21.80 14.05
N ILE A 6 6.68 20.55 13.83
CA ILE A 6 5.94 19.58 13.02
C ILE A 6 5.03 18.77 13.95
N PRO A 7 3.70 18.87 13.83
CA PRO A 7 2.80 18.05 14.62
C PRO A 7 2.97 16.57 14.28
N TYR A 8 2.81 15.70 15.29
CA TYR A 8 2.73 14.26 15.06
C TYR A 8 1.62 13.97 14.06
N THR A 9 2.00 13.49 12.88
CA THR A 9 1.05 13.17 11.81
C THR A 9 0.99 11.67 11.62
N ASN A 10 -0.22 11.16 11.46
CA ASN A 10 -0.44 9.80 11.02
C ASN A 10 -0.19 9.72 9.50
N ASN A 11 1.08 9.84 9.10
CA ASN A 11 1.41 9.94 7.68
C ASN A 11 1.10 8.63 6.94
N GLN A 12 0.77 8.76 5.66
CA GLN A 12 0.36 7.61 4.85
C GLN A 12 1.47 6.56 4.72
N ALA A 13 2.74 6.98 4.73
CA ALA A 13 3.89 6.08 4.68
C ALA A 13 3.96 5.15 5.90
N GLU A 14 3.74 5.68 7.10
CA GLU A 14 3.70 4.91 8.34
C GLU A 14 2.50 3.96 8.34
N ASN A 15 1.32 4.43 7.92
CA ASN A 15 0.13 3.58 7.78
C ASN A 15 0.35 2.39 6.84
N ASP A 16 1.02 2.62 5.71
CA ASP A 16 1.32 1.57 4.75
C ASP A 16 2.29 0.53 5.36
N LEU A 17 3.26 0.97 6.17
CA LEU A 17 4.23 0.11 6.87
C LEU A 17 3.67 -0.57 8.13
N ARG A 18 2.64 -0.02 8.77
CA ARG A 18 2.09 -0.55 10.03
C ARG A 18 1.69 -2.02 9.91
N MET A 19 1.05 -2.40 8.82
CA MET A 19 0.63 -3.79 8.64
C MET A 19 1.79 -4.77 8.49
N PHE A 20 2.92 -4.33 7.93
CA PHE A 20 4.12 -5.16 7.91
C PHE A 20 4.61 -5.46 9.33
N LYS A 21 4.58 -4.46 10.22
CA LYS A 21 4.96 -4.64 11.62
C LYS A 21 3.96 -5.49 12.40
N VAL A 22 2.66 -5.32 12.16
CA VAL A 22 1.62 -6.17 12.74
C VAL A 22 1.80 -7.62 12.32
N GLN A 23 2.11 -7.87 11.03
CA GLN A 23 2.36 -9.23 10.54
C GLN A 23 3.53 -9.89 11.28
N GLN A 24 4.62 -9.15 11.50
CA GLN A 24 5.78 -9.64 12.25
C GLN A 24 5.51 -9.90 13.73
N LYS A 25 4.76 -9.00 14.39
CA LYS A 25 4.60 -9.02 15.85
C LYS A 25 3.41 -9.87 16.32
N ILE A 26 2.33 -9.90 15.55
CA ILE A 26 1.02 -10.40 15.99
C ILE A 26 0.53 -11.56 15.12
N SER A 27 0.59 -11.43 13.80
CA SER A 27 -0.05 -12.39 12.88
C SER A 27 0.83 -13.60 12.52
N GLY A 28 1.69 -14.05 13.43
CA GLY A 28 2.52 -15.25 13.25
C GLY A 28 3.79 -15.08 12.40
N CYS A 29 4.15 -13.84 12.02
CA CYS A 29 5.34 -13.51 11.22
C CYS A 29 5.37 -14.16 9.82
N PHE A 30 6.43 -13.91 9.06
CA PHE A 30 6.70 -14.55 7.78
C PHE A 30 7.57 -15.78 7.99
N ARG A 31 7.19 -16.90 7.36
CA ARG A 31 7.96 -18.16 7.41
C ARG A 31 9.18 -18.16 6.49
N SER A 32 9.20 -17.28 5.50
CA SER A 32 10.29 -17.12 4.54
C SER A 32 10.37 -15.67 4.06
N PHE A 33 11.55 -15.30 3.54
CA PHE A 33 11.75 -14.00 2.90
C PHE A 33 10.88 -13.85 1.65
N SER A 34 10.72 -14.91 0.86
CA SER A 34 9.85 -14.91 -0.32
C SER A 34 8.38 -14.61 0.02
N GLY A 35 7.88 -15.14 1.14
CA GLY A 35 6.52 -14.83 1.61
C GLY A 35 6.36 -13.36 2.02
N ALA A 36 7.41 -12.78 2.63
CA ALA A 36 7.44 -11.35 2.96
C ALA A 36 7.45 -10.47 1.69
N GLU A 37 8.19 -10.87 0.67
CA GLU A 37 8.23 -10.16 -0.61
C GLU A 37 6.88 -10.18 -1.32
N ILE A 38 6.22 -11.34 -1.38
CA ILE A 38 4.85 -11.46 -1.95
C ILE A 38 3.87 -10.56 -1.20
N PHE A 39 3.93 -10.57 0.14
CA PHE A 39 3.09 -9.70 0.96
C PHE A 39 3.31 -8.22 0.65
N CYS A 40 4.57 -7.78 0.60
CA CYS A 40 4.92 -6.41 0.27
C CYS A 40 4.45 -6.01 -1.14
N ARG A 41 4.61 -6.90 -2.13
CA ARG A 41 4.17 -6.68 -3.51
C ARG A 41 2.66 -6.52 -3.63
N ASN A 42 1.89 -7.35 -2.94
CA ASN A 42 0.43 -7.25 -2.94
C ASN A 42 -0.04 -5.94 -2.29
N ARG A 43 0.56 -5.58 -1.15
CA ARG A 43 0.20 -4.35 -0.43
C ARG A 43 0.62 -3.09 -1.19
N SER A 44 1.78 -3.08 -1.82
CA SER A 44 2.24 -1.94 -2.63
C SER A 44 1.33 -1.73 -3.84
N TYR A 45 0.93 -2.81 -4.53
CA TYR A 45 -0.04 -2.74 -5.62
C TYR A 45 -1.37 -2.10 -5.19
N ILE A 46 -1.95 -2.57 -4.09
CA ILE A 46 -3.22 -2.03 -3.57
C ILE A 46 -3.07 -0.56 -3.13
N SER A 47 -1.97 -0.21 -2.44
CA SER A 47 -1.69 1.19 -2.04
C SER A 47 -1.58 2.11 -3.26
N THR A 48 -0.89 1.68 -4.31
CA THR A 48 -0.79 2.43 -5.57
C THR A 48 -2.16 2.62 -6.22
N CYS A 49 -2.96 1.56 -6.34
CA CYS A 49 -4.30 1.64 -6.95
C CYS A 49 -5.20 2.61 -6.17
N ARG A 50 -5.15 2.56 -4.83
CA ARG A 50 -5.92 3.49 -3.97
C ARG A 50 -5.51 4.95 -4.16
N LYS A 51 -4.21 5.22 -4.35
CA LYS A 51 -3.71 6.57 -4.65
C LYS A 51 -4.20 7.11 -6.00
N GLN A 52 -4.61 6.21 -6.89
CA GLN A 52 -5.15 6.51 -8.22
C GLN A 52 -6.69 6.48 -8.24
N GLY A 53 -7.33 6.52 -7.07
CA GLY A 53 -8.80 6.54 -6.95
C GLY A 53 -9.49 5.18 -7.14
N LEU A 54 -8.75 4.09 -7.31
CA LEU A 54 -9.32 2.75 -7.46
C LEU A 54 -9.60 2.09 -6.11
N SER A 55 -10.73 1.39 -6.02
CA SER A 55 -11.03 0.57 -4.84
C SER A 55 -10.11 -0.66 -4.79
N ALA A 56 -9.91 -1.21 -3.58
CA ALA A 56 -9.09 -2.41 -3.42
C ALA A 56 -9.72 -3.63 -4.14
N THR A 57 -11.04 -3.71 -4.16
CA THR A 57 -11.77 -4.80 -4.83
C THR A 57 -11.57 -4.74 -6.34
N ASP A 58 -11.67 -3.54 -6.93
CA ASP A 58 -11.47 -3.34 -8.37
C ASP A 58 -10.02 -3.64 -8.76
N ALA A 59 -9.05 -3.19 -7.95
CA ALA A 59 -7.65 -3.49 -8.15
C ALA A 59 -7.38 -5.01 -8.16
N ILE A 60 -7.92 -5.73 -7.16
CA ILE A 60 -7.76 -7.20 -7.09
C ILE A 60 -8.44 -7.87 -8.30
N ARG A 61 -9.63 -7.42 -8.69
CA ARG A 61 -10.34 -7.94 -9.86
C ARG A 61 -9.51 -7.76 -11.13
N MET A 62 -8.95 -6.57 -11.36
CA MET A 62 -8.12 -6.27 -12.53
C MET A 62 -6.86 -7.16 -12.55
N ALA A 63 -6.18 -7.32 -11.41
CA ALA A 63 -5.01 -8.19 -11.29
C ALA A 63 -5.32 -9.65 -11.64
N LEU A 64 -6.49 -10.17 -11.23
CA LEU A 64 -6.92 -11.54 -11.54
C LEU A 64 -7.30 -11.75 -13.01
N VAL A 65 -7.88 -10.72 -13.65
CA VAL A 65 -8.23 -10.74 -15.08
C VAL A 65 -7.00 -10.49 -15.97
N GLY A 66 -5.85 -10.16 -15.38
CA GLY A 66 -4.62 -9.84 -16.12
C GLY A 66 -4.67 -8.45 -16.77
N GLN A 67 -5.55 -7.57 -16.32
CA GLN A 67 -5.64 -6.18 -16.76
C GLN A 67 -4.77 -5.29 -15.88
N ILE A 68 -4.02 -4.40 -16.50
CA ILE A 68 -3.23 -3.40 -15.79
C ILE A 68 -4.17 -2.23 -15.48
N PRO A 69 -4.27 -1.77 -14.22
CA PRO A 69 -5.06 -0.59 -13.91
C PRO A 69 -4.54 0.58 -14.74
N THR A 70 -5.41 1.20 -15.52
CA THR A 70 -5.05 2.38 -16.31
C THR A 70 -4.72 3.49 -15.32
N LEU A 71 -3.43 3.79 -15.16
CA LEU A 71 -2.93 4.91 -14.38
C LEU A 71 -3.20 6.18 -15.17
N THR A 72 -4.47 6.51 -15.41
CA THR A 72 -4.81 7.78 -16.05
C THR A 72 -4.41 8.86 -15.07
N ILE A 73 -3.35 9.58 -15.41
CA ILE A 73 -3.02 10.85 -14.76
C ILE A 73 -4.10 11.83 -15.22
N GLU A 74 -5.31 11.72 -14.69
CA GLU A 74 -6.28 12.81 -14.67
C GLU A 74 -5.76 13.79 -13.61
N GLN A 75 -4.67 14.50 -13.94
CA GLN A 75 -4.40 15.78 -13.31
C GLN A 75 -5.56 16.66 -13.77
N SER A 76 -6.55 16.85 -12.91
CA SER A 76 -7.55 17.88 -13.05
C SER A 76 -6.85 19.18 -13.41
N ALA A 77 -6.99 19.59 -14.67
CA ALA A 77 -6.78 20.96 -15.07
C ALA A 77 -7.98 21.73 -14.53
N GLU A 78 -7.84 22.26 -13.30
CA GLU A 78 -8.55 23.44 -12.80
C GLU A 78 -7.78 24.05 -11.63
#